data_AF-A0A846QB21-F1
#
_entry.id   AF-A0A846QB21-F1
#
_cell.length_a   1.000
_cell.length_b   1.000
_cell.length_c   1.000
_cell.angle_alpha   90.00
_cell.angle_beta   90.00
_cell.angle_gamma   90.00
#
_symmetry.space_group_name_H-M   'P 1'
#
loop_
_entity.id
_entity.type
_entity.pdbx_description
1 polymer ?
#
loop_
_entity_poly.entity_id
_entity_poly.type
_entity_poly.pdbx_seq_one_letter_code
_entity_poly.pdbx_strand_id
1 'polypeptide(L)'
;MRVFMSKVAIVRGTNPQDITVAALEMTSAHKVLSKANPVLIKPNFISARHPSTGITTDSRVIEGVVKFLKQHHMEDMQPETNRVTRRAYRESKKEV
;
A
#
# COMPACT_ATOMS: atom_id res chain seq x y z
N MET A 1 8.31 19.79 -26.06
CA MET A 1 8.30 19.55 -24.60
C MET A 1 7.13 18.62 -24.28
N ARG A 2 7.38 17.40 -23.79
CA ARG A 2 6.30 16.45 -23.48
C ARG A 2 5.81 16.75 -22.06
N VAL A 3 4.62 17.31 -21.92
CA VAL A 3 4.00 17.52 -20.60
C VAL A 3 3.56 16.15 -20.09
N PHE A 4 4.22 15.63 -19.07
CA PHE A 4 3.72 14.46 -18.34
C PHE A 4 2.60 14.93 -17.43
N MET A 5 1.35 14.63 -17.80
CA MET A 5 0.21 14.82 -16.89
C MET A 5 0.33 13.83 -15.74
N SER A 6 0.50 14.36 -14.53
CA SER A 6 0.41 13.56 -13.31
C SER A 6 -1.00 12.99 -13.17
N LYS A 7 -1.11 11.68 -12.91
CA LYS A 7 -2.38 11.03 -12.57
C LYS A 7 -2.53 11.00 -11.06
N VAL A 8 -3.66 11.53 -10.57
CA VAL A 8 -4.04 11.51 -9.16
C VAL A 8 -5.38 10.79 -9.04
N ALA A 9 -5.47 9.83 -8.12
CA ALA A 9 -6.70 9.11 -7.82
C ALA A 9 -7.18 9.47 -6.40
N ILE A 10 -8.47 9.81 -6.28
CA ILE A 10 -9.13 10.03 -4.99
C ILE A 10 -10.31 9.06 -4.93
N VAL A 11 -10.23 8.09 -4.02
CA VAL A 11 -11.25 7.05 -3.86
C VAL A 11 -11.85 7.17 -2.45
N ARG A 12 -13.17 7.06 -2.36
CA ARG A 12 -13.91 7.08 -1.09
C ARG A 12 -14.64 5.74 -0.93
N GLY A 13 -14.65 5.21 0.29
CA GLY A 13 -15.33 3.95 0.61
C GLY A 13 -15.10 3.56 2.05
N THR A 14 -15.73 2.47 2.48
CA THR A 14 -15.75 2.02 3.87
C THR A 14 -14.75 0.90 4.16
N ASN A 15 -14.24 0.22 3.13
CA ASN A 15 -13.23 -0.82 3.23
C ASN A 15 -11.85 -0.26 2.78
N PRO A 16 -10.90 0.00 3.71
CA PRO A 16 -9.60 0.58 3.38
C PRO A 16 -8.75 -0.27 2.42
N GLN A 17 -8.81 -1.60 2.52
CA GLN A 17 -8.06 -2.48 1.64
C GLN A 17 -8.51 -2.30 0.18
N ASP A 18 -9.84 -2.33 -0.04
CA ASP A 18 -10.41 -2.27 -1.39
C ASP A 18 -10.24 -0.90 -2.05
N ILE A 19 -10.43 0.19 -1.29
CA ILE A 19 -10.21 1.55 -1.83
C ILE A 19 -8.74 1.81 -2.15
N THR A 20 -7.81 1.18 -1.41
CA THR A 20 -6.36 1.28 -1.69
C THR A 20 -6.01 0.57 -3.00
N VAL A 21 -6.51 -0.65 -3.20
CA VAL A 21 -6.32 -1.39 -4.46
C VAL A 21 -6.90 -0.59 -5.63
N ALA A 22 -8.14 -0.11 -5.51
CA ALA A 22 -8.79 0.67 -6.57
C ALA A 22 -7.98 1.93 -6.95
N ALA A 23 -7.46 2.67 -5.98
CA ALA A 23 -6.64 3.87 -6.23
C ALA A 23 -5.34 3.53 -6.98
N LEU A 24 -4.66 2.44 -6.60
CA LEU A 24 -3.42 1.99 -7.25
C LEU A 24 -3.66 1.47 -8.68
N GLU A 25 -4.80 0.84 -8.94
CA GLU A 25 -5.20 0.42 -10.30
C GLU A 25 -5.46 1.63 -11.22
N MET A 26 -6.21 2.63 -10.74
CA MET A 26 -6.53 3.84 -11.51
C MET A 26 -5.29 4.60 -11.97
N THR A 27 -4.21 4.53 -11.18
CA THR A 27 -2.92 5.15 -11.51
C THR A 27 -1.98 4.23 -12.32
N SER A 28 -2.34 2.95 -12.48
CA SER A 28 -1.47 1.92 -13.06
C SER A 28 -0.11 1.82 -12.35
N ALA A 29 -0.10 1.91 -11.01
CA ALA A 29 1.11 2.00 -10.21
C ALA A 29 2.10 0.84 -10.42
N HIS A 30 1.62 -0.36 -10.76
CA HIS A 30 2.48 -1.51 -11.03
C HIS A 30 3.44 -1.29 -12.21
N LYS A 31 3.10 -0.40 -13.17
CA LYS A 31 3.91 -0.18 -14.39
C LYS A 31 5.22 0.54 -14.14
N VAL A 32 5.35 1.23 -12.99
CA VAL A 32 6.60 1.93 -12.63
C VAL A 32 7.50 1.10 -11.73
N LEU A 33 7.05 -0.07 -11.29
CA LEU A 33 7.80 -0.97 -10.41
C LEU A 33 8.49 -2.05 -11.24
N SER A 34 9.77 -2.31 -10.92
CA SER A 34 10.51 -3.43 -11.48
C SER A 34 10.14 -4.72 -10.77
N LYS A 35 9.83 -5.78 -11.52
CA LYS A 35 9.61 -7.13 -10.98
C LYS A 35 10.89 -7.80 -10.49
N ALA A 36 12.06 -7.30 -10.91
CA ALA A 36 13.35 -7.89 -10.56
C ALA A 36 13.92 -7.38 -9.22
N ASN A 37 13.35 -6.30 -8.67
CA ASN A 37 13.85 -5.66 -7.47
C ASN A 37 12.87 -5.82 -6.30
N PRO A 38 13.35 -6.00 -5.07
CA PRO A 38 12.50 -5.97 -3.89
C PRO A 38 11.74 -4.64 -3.77
N VAL A 39 10.47 -4.70 -3.39
CA VAL A 39 9.65 -3.51 -3.17
C VAL A 39 9.66 -3.14 -1.69
N LEU A 40 10.18 -1.95 -1.37
CA LEU A 40 10.10 -1.39 -0.01
C LEU A 40 8.77 -0.64 0.17
N ILE A 41 7.97 -1.06 1.16
CA ILE A 41 6.75 -0.34 1.56
C ILE A 41 7.12 0.60 2.71
N LYS A 42 7.11 1.91 2.43
CA LYS A 42 7.34 2.97 3.41
C LYS A 42 6.03 3.60 3.86
N PRO A 43 5.48 3.20 5.02
CA PRO A 43 4.39 3.95 5.63
C PRO A 43 4.92 5.20 6.34
N ASN A 44 4.15 6.28 6.30
CA ASN A 44 4.37 7.36 7.25
C ASN A 44 3.75 6.95 8.60
N PHE A 45 4.60 6.80 9.62
CA PHE A 45 4.29 6.57 11.04
C PHE A 45 3.02 5.72 11.33
N ILE A 46 3.20 4.42 11.59
CA ILE A 46 2.11 3.53 12.00
C ILE A 46 2.09 3.42 13.54
N SER A 47 0.95 3.69 14.16
CA SER A 47 0.70 3.40 15.57
C SER A 47 -0.62 2.64 15.73
N ALA A 48 -0.80 1.97 16.88
CA ALA A 48 -2.05 1.28 17.21
C ALA A 48 -3.22 2.22 17.57
N ARG A 49 -3.03 3.54 17.48
CA ARG A 49 -4.10 4.52 17.72
C ARG A 49 -5.07 4.56 16.54
N HIS A 50 -6.31 4.96 16.84
CA HIS A 50 -7.36 5.03 15.83
C HIS A 50 -6.99 6.03 14.71
N PRO A 51 -7.18 5.67 13.41
CA PRO A 51 -6.80 6.52 12.27
C PRO A 51 -7.47 7.89 12.25
N SER A 52 -8.62 8.04 12.93
CA SER A 52 -9.33 9.33 13.05
C SER A 52 -8.51 10.43 13.74
N THR A 53 -7.39 10.08 14.40
CA THR A 53 -6.47 11.06 14.98
C THR A 53 -5.64 11.79 13.91
N GLY A 54 -5.54 11.26 12.68
CA GLY A 54 -4.78 11.86 11.58
C GLY A 54 -3.26 11.78 11.73
N ILE A 55 -2.76 11.19 12.83
CA ILE A 55 -1.33 11.09 13.14
C ILE A 55 -0.70 9.87 12.43
N THR A 56 -1.49 8.83 12.14
CA THR A 56 -0.97 7.52 11.76
C THR A 56 -1.65 6.92 10.54
N THR A 57 -0.88 6.30 9.66
CA THR A 57 -1.41 5.50 8.56
C THR A 57 -2.19 4.29 9.12
N ASP A 58 -3.42 4.09 8.65
CA ASP A 58 -4.22 2.89 8.96
C ASP A 58 -3.50 1.64 8.43
N SER A 59 -3.30 0.62 9.28
CA SER A 59 -2.60 -0.61 8.89
C SER A 59 -3.28 -1.34 7.74
N ARG A 60 -4.61 -1.20 7.60
CA ARG A 60 -5.39 -1.81 6.51
C ARG A 60 -5.07 -1.20 5.15
N VAL A 61 -4.56 0.03 5.10
CA VAL A 61 -4.02 0.62 3.87
C VAL A 61 -2.77 -0.14 3.44
N ILE A 62 -1.91 -0.53 4.39
CA ILE A 62 -0.70 -1.33 4.10
C ILE A 62 -1.08 -2.72 3.61
N GLU A 63 -2.09 -3.36 4.22
CA GLU A 63 -2.65 -4.61 3.72
C GLU A 63 -3.17 -4.46 2.28
N GLY A 64 -3.86 -3.37 1.96
CA GLY A 64 -4.29 -3.05 0.60
C GLY A 64 -3.14 -2.89 -0.41
N VAL A 65 -2.04 -2.24 0.00
CA VAL A 65 -0.82 -2.15 -0.82
C VAL A 65 -0.23 -3.54 -1.09
N VAL A 66 -0.10 -4.39 -0.06
CA VAL A 66 0.40 -5.77 -0.21
C VAL A 66 -0.52 -6.58 -1.12
N LYS A 67 -1.85 -6.48 -0.94
CA LYS A 67 -2.85 -7.14 -1.80
C LYS A 67 -2.66 -6.76 -3.26
N PHE A 68 -2.57 -5.46 -3.57
CA PHE A 68 -2.31 -4.96 -4.92
C PHE A 68 -1.00 -5.50 -5.50
N LEU A 69 0.11 -5.42 -4.74
CA LEU A 69 1.42 -5.88 -5.23
C LEU A 69 1.41 -7.40 -5.52
N LYS A 70 0.74 -8.21 -4.69
CA LYS A 70 0.56 -9.65 -4.93
C LYS A 70 -0.26 -9.92 -6.20
N GLN A 71 -1.35 -9.18 -6.42
CA GLN A 71 -2.18 -9.28 -7.64
C GLN A 71 -1.38 -8.99 -8.93
N HIS A 72 -0.31 -8.19 -8.83
CA HIS A 72 0.59 -7.87 -9.93
C HIS A 72 1.89 -8.71 -9.97
N HIS A 73 1.91 -9.84 -9.24
CA HIS A 73 3.03 -10.79 -9.20
C HIS A 73 4.36 -10.19 -8.72
N MET A 74 4.30 -9.26 -7.77
CA MET A 74 5.49 -8.82 -7.02
C MET A 74 5.64 -9.75 -5.82
N GLU A 75 6.71 -10.52 -5.73
CA GLU A 75 6.84 -11.57 -4.70
C GLU A 75 7.71 -11.15 -3.51
N ASP A 76 8.74 -10.34 -3.77
CA ASP A 76 9.65 -9.83 -2.75
C ASP A 76 9.26 -8.42 -2.31
N MET A 77 8.72 -8.30 -1.10
CA MET A 77 8.28 -7.05 -0.49
C MET A 77 8.79 -6.95 0.92
N GLN A 78 9.31 -5.79 1.31
CA GLN A 78 9.80 -5.54 2.67
C GLN A 78 9.18 -4.25 3.21
N PRO A 79 8.61 -4.24 4.43
CA PRO A 79 8.18 -3.00 5.07
C PRO A 79 9.33 -2.27 5.74
N GLU A 80 9.39 -0.93 5.65
CA GLU A 80 10.31 -0.12 6.46
C GLU A 80 9.88 -0.18 7.94
N THR A 81 10.80 -0.57 8.82
CA THR A 81 10.42 -1.27 10.06
C THR A 81 10.23 -0.37 11.29
N ASN A 82 8.98 -0.32 11.77
CA ASN A 82 8.65 -0.30 13.20
C ASN A 82 7.85 -1.58 13.56
N ARG A 83 7.68 -1.92 14.86
CA ARG A 83 6.99 -3.15 15.30
C ARG A 83 5.56 -3.29 14.74
N VAL A 84 4.85 -2.17 14.55
CA VAL A 84 3.46 -2.16 14.08
C VAL A 84 3.40 -2.47 12.60
N THR A 85 4.29 -1.91 11.78
CA THR A 85 4.39 -2.22 10.34
C THR A 85 4.68 -3.70 10.10
N ARG A 86 5.58 -4.30 10.91
CA ARG A 86 5.88 -5.74 10.80
C ARG A 86 4.67 -6.62 11.10
N ARG A 87 3.82 -6.23 12.06
CA ARG A 87 2.62 -6.99 12.42
C ARG A 87 1.57 -6.93 11.31
N ALA A 88 1.24 -5.74 10.83
CA ALA A 88 0.29 -5.54 9.73
C ALA A 88 0.74 -6.31 8.47
N TYR A 89 2.03 -6.21 8.12
CA TYR A 89 2.59 -6.98 7.01
C TYR A 89 2.47 -8.51 7.23
N ARG A 90 2.77 -9.01 8.44
CA ARG A 90 2.61 -10.44 8.76
C ARG A 90 1.15 -10.90 8.69
N GLU A 91 0.20 -10.11 9.16
CA GLU A 91 -1.23 -10.42 9.09
C GLU A 91 -1.71 -10.46 7.62
N SER A 92 -1.28 -9.50 6.78
CA SER A 92 -1.55 -9.49 5.33
C SER A 92 -0.96 -10.68 4.55
N LYS A 93 0.07 -11.34 5.11
CA LYS A 93 0.65 -12.57 4.55
C LYS A 93 -0.17 -13.82 4.86
N LYS A 94 -1.05 -13.80 5.88
CA LYS A 94 -1.83 -14.98 6.32
C LYS A 94 -3.15 -15.18 5.57
N GLU A 95 -3.69 -14.14 4.93
CA GLU A 95 -4.99 -14.22 4.22
C GLU A 95 -4.86 -14.68 2.75
N VAL A 96 -3.80 -15.43 2.41
CA VAL A 96 -3.62 -16.05 1.08
C VAL A 96 -3.19 -17.50 1.26
#